data_AF-A0A7W3LMP5-F1
#
_entry.id   AF-A0A7W3LMP5-F1
#
_cell.length_a   1.000
_cell.length_b   1.000
_cell.length_c   1.000
_cell.angle_alpha   90.00
_cell.angle_beta   90.00
_cell.angle_gamma   90.00
#
_symmetry.space_group_name_H-M   'P 1'
#
loop_
_entity.id
_entity.type
_entity.pdbx_description
1 polymer ?
#
loop_
_entity_poly.entity_id
_entity_poly.type
_entity_poly.pdbx_seq_one_letter_code
_entity_poly.pdbx_strand_id
1 'polypeptide(L)'
;MEISEDAPVRPEPGMTISVRTRHDVVVTDPERFLAAARRAYRQAHPEVSASEAEQAVTDVYDAVHAFLDRDGRLGPPRPFPSAGRGAPPRRTRPKQPYGISPAGEITKIVLSDPKPLQDRGCLLPEDPSALPPTPG
;
A
#
# COMPACT_ATOMS: atom_id res chain seq x y z
N MET A 1 12.30 -1.75 -34.85
CA MET A 1 13.18 -0.91 -34.00
C MET A 1 12.84 -1.32 -32.59
N GLU A 2 13.61 -2.27 -32.06
CA GLU A 2 13.37 -2.83 -30.73
C GLU A 2 13.78 -1.77 -29.70
N ILE A 3 12.80 -1.25 -28.97
CA ILE A 3 13.08 -0.34 -27.86
C ILE A 3 13.65 -1.23 -26.76
N SER A 4 14.95 -1.11 -26.50
CA SER A 4 15.62 -1.82 -25.42
C SER A 4 15.01 -1.34 -24.09
N GLU A 5 14.21 -2.18 -23.43
CA GLU A 5 13.47 -1.88 -22.19
C GLU A 5 14.36 -1.54 -20.99
N ASP A 6 15.69 -1.59 -21.14
CA ASP A 6 16.69 -1.45 -20.05
C ASP A 6 17.48 -0.12 -20.07
N ALA A 7 17.13 0.82 -20.94
CA ALA A 7 17.78 2.15 -20.94
C ALA A 7 17.25 3.02 -19.78
N PRO A 8 18.12 3.71 -19.02
CA PRO A 8 17.68 4.57 -17.91
C PRO A 8 16.83 5.75 -18.42
N VAL A 9 15.60 5.85 -17.92
CA VAL A 9 14.66 6.95 -18.26
C VAL A 9 14.89 8.13 -17.32
N ARG A 10 15.11 9.33 -17.86
CA ARG A 10 15.24 10.58 -17.08
C ARG A 10 13.88 11.27 -16.94
N PRO A 11 13.59 11.93 -15.80
CA PRO A 11 12.36 12.72 -15.65
C PRO A 11 12.34 13.93 -16.60
N GLU A 12 11.20 14.18 -17.24
CA GLU A 12 10.98 15.30 -18.16
C GLU A 12 9.76 16.14 -17.76
N PRO A 13 9.73 17.46 -18.04
CA PRO A 13 8.55 18.28 -17.81
C PRO A 13 7.31 17.73 -18.52
N GLY A 14 6.19 17.60 -17.79
CA GLY A 14 4.95 17.02 -18.32
C GLY A 14 4.89 15.49 -18.31
N MET A 15 5.94 14.79 -17.85
CA MET A 15 5.91 13.35 -17.65
C MET A 15 4.96 12.97 -16.51
N THR A 16 4.03 12.07 -16.79
CA THR A 16 3.16 11.48 -15.77
C THR A 16 3.75 10.18 -15.25
N ILE A 17 3.79 10.02 -13.92
CA ILE A 17 4.25 8.81 -13.25
C ILE A 17 3.10 8.26 -12.41
N SER A 18 2.56 7.11 -12.82
CA SER A 18 1.55 6.39 -12.05
C SER A 18 2.21 5.26 -11.26
N VAL A 19 1.94 5.21 -9.96
CA VAL A 19 2.34 4.09 -9.10
C VAL A 19 1.09 3.34 -8.68
N ARG A 20 1.00 2.07 -9.05
CA ARG A 20 -0.10 1.18 -8.67
C ARG A 20 0.41 0.13 -7.71
N THR A 21 -0.18 0.07 -6.52
CA THR A 21 0.24 -0.85 -5.47
C THR A 21 -0.95 -1.67 -5.02
N ARG A 22 -0.75 -2.99 -4.90
CA ARG A 22 -1.71 -3.90 -4.28
C ARG A 22 -1.04 -4.59 -3.10
N HIS A 23 -1.67 -4.47 -1.93
CA HIS A 23 -1.25 -5.12 -0.69
C HIS A 23 -2.34 -6.07 -0.22
N ASP A 24 -2.05 -7.36 -0.28
CA ASP A 24 -2.94 -8.38 0.25
C ASP A 24 -2.43 -8.80 1.64
N VAL A 25 -3.30 -8.72 2.64
CA VAL A 25 -3.03 -9.13 4.02
C VAL A 25 -4.16 -9.99 4.55
N VAL A 26 -3.84 -10.89 5.47
CA VAL A 26 -4.82 -11.71 6.20
C VAL A 26 -4.86 -11.23 7.64
N VAL A 27 -6.04 -10.86 8.14
CA VAL A 27 -6.25 -10.58 9.57
C VAL A 27 -6.14 -11.91 10.33
N THR A 28 -5.14 -11.98 11.20
CA THR A 28 -4.84 -13.15 12.04
C THR A 28 -5.25 -12.95 13.50
N ASP A 29 -5.42 -11.70 13.93
CA ASP A 29 -5.77 -11.31 15.30
C ASP A 29 -6.54 -9.96 15.22
N PRO A 30 -7.89 -9.99 15.17
CA PRO A 30 -8.70 -8.80 14.96
C PRO A 30 -8.54 -7.74 16.06
N GLU A 31 -8.41 -8.17 17.32
CA GLU A 31 -8.22 -7.26 18.45
C GLU A 31 -6.88 -6.55 18.36
N ARG A 32 -5.80 -7.28 18.05
CA ARG A 32 -4.48 -6.68 17.83
C ARG A 32 -4.47 -5.78 16.59
N PHE A 33 -5.25 -6.10 15.56
CA PHE A 33 -5.40 -5.27 14.37
C PHE A 33 -6.02 -3.91 14.71
N LEU A 34 -7.17 -3.89 15.38
CA LEU A 34 -7.81 -2.64 15.81
C LEU A 34 -6.94 -1.86 16.80
N ALA A 35 -6.29 -2.52 17.75
CA ALA A 35 -5.38 -1.87 18.69
C ALA A 35 -4.17 -1.22 17.98
N ALA A 36 -3.63 -1.88 16.95
CA ALA A 36 -2.54 -1.33 16.15
C ALA A 36 -3.00 -0.12 15.30
N ALA A 37 -4.21 -0.18 14.74
CA ALA A 37 -4.79 0.90 13.98
C ALA A 37 -5.11 2.14 14.85
N ARG A 38 -5.68 1.94 16.05
CA ARG A 38 -5.88 3.02 17.04
C ARG A 38 -4.57 3.70 17.42
N ARG A 39 -3.51 2.91 17.59
CA ARG A 39 -2.17 3.45 17.82
C ARG A 39 -1.65 4.22 16.60
N ALA A 40 -1.93 3.76 15.39
CA ALA A 40 -1.57 4.47 14.16
C ALA A 40 -2.29 5.81 14.05
N TYR A 41 -3.61 5.82 14.26
CA TYR A 41 -4.45 7.01 14.28
C TYR A 41 -3.93 8.06 15.26
N ARG A 42 -3.64 7.66 16.51
CA ARG A 42 -3.08 8.58 17.53
C ARG A 42 -1.70 9.14 17.19
N GLN A 43 -0.91 8.42 16.40
CA GLN A 43 0.40 8.91 15.97
C GLN A 43 0.30 9.91 14.82
N ALA A 44 -0.75 9.80 14.00
CA ALA A 44 -1.10 10.79 12.99
C ALA A 44 -1.83 12.01 13.58
N HIS A 45 -2.57 11.83 14.68
CA HIS A 45 -3.34 12.85 15.39
C HIS A 45 -2.92 12.95 16.86
N PRO A 46 -1.79 13.63 17.17
CA PRO A 46 -1.25 13.70 18.54
C PRO A 46 -2.19 14.35 19.57
N GLU A 47 -3.14 15.16 19.11
CA GLU A 47 -4.17 15.82 19.92
C GLU A 47 -5.25 14.86 20.43
N VAL A 48 -5.38 13.68 19.81
CA VAL A 48 -6.43 12.71 20.11
C VAL A 48 -6.04 11.81 21.28
N SER A 49 -6.95 11.71 22.25
CA SER A 49 -6.81 10.82 23.41
C SER A 49 -7.00 9.33 23.04
N ALA A 50 -6.67 8.45 23.98
CA ALA A 50 -6.88 7.01 23.76
C ALA A 50 -8.36 6.64 23.56
N SER A 51 -9.27 7.26 24.31
CA SER A 51 -10.71 6.98 24.21
C SER A 51 -11.30 7.51 22.90
N GLU A 52 -10.88 8.70 22.45
CA GLU A 52 -11.31 9.23 21.16
C GLU A 52 -10.81 8.35 20.00
N ALA A 53 -9.60 7.81 20.08
CA ALA A 53 -9.11 6.87 19.08
C ALA A 53 -9.89 5.56 19.05
N GLU A 54 -10.37 5.07 20.19
CA GLU A 54 -11.25 3.89 20.24
C GLU A 54 -12.60 4.14 19.58
N GLN A 55 -13.12 5.37 19.67
CA GLN A 55 -14.36 5.79 19.02
C GLN A 55 -14.18 6.09 17.53
N ALA A 56 -13.00 6.56 17.12
CA ALA A 56 -12.68 6.87 15.74
C ALA A 56 -12.29 5.63 14.92
N VAL A 57 -11.81 4.57 15.57
CA VAL A 57 -11.40 3.32 14.91
C VAL A 57 -12.19 2.15 15.49
N THR A 58 -13.33 1.90 14.86
CA THR A 58 -14.32 0.92 15.32
C THR A 58 -14.38 -0.31 14.43
N ASP A 59 -14.09 -0.15 13.14
CA ASP A 59 -14.19 -1.22 12.16
C ASP A 59 -12.94 -1.38 11.27
N VAL A 60 -13.06 -2.26 10.27
CA VAL A 60 -11.97 -2.58 9.34
C VAL A 60 -11.64 -1.41 8.41
N TYR A 61 -12.61 -0.61 8.00
CA TYR A 61 -12.40 0.52 7.10
C TYR A 61 -11.68 1.64 7.84
N ASP A 62 -12.12 1.98 9.05
CA ASP A 62 -11.44 2.97 9.91
C ASP A 62 -9.99 2.54 10.14
N ALA A 63 -9.78 1.25 10.41
CA ALA A 63 -8.47 0.72 10.68
C ALA A 63 -7.54 0.78 9.47
N VAL A 64 -8.06 0.45 8.28
CA VAL A 64 -7.33 0.55 7.01
C VAL A 64 -6.95 2.00 6.74
N HIS A 65 -7.89 2.94 6.88
CA HIS A 65 -7.61 4.38 6.72
C HIS A 65 -6.52 4.85 7.67
N ALA A 66 -6.59 4.50 8.96
CA ALA A 66 -5.57 4.87 9.94
C ALA A 66 -4.15 4.36 9.59
N PHE A 67 -4.03 3.18 8.97
CA PHE A 67 -2.74 2.69 8.47
C PHE A 67 -2.28 3.42 7.21
N LEU A 68 -3.18 3.68 6.27
CA LEU A 68 -2.85 4.36 5.02
C LEU A 68 -2.45 5.82 5.25
N ASP A 69 -3.14 6.54 6.12
CA ASP A 69 -2.83 7.94 6.42
C ASP A 69 -1.46 8.09 7.07
N ARG A 70 -1.09 7.13 7.93
CA ARG A 70 0.17 7.17 8.66
C ARG A 70 1.35 6.63 7.85
N ASP A 71 1.20 5.42 7.33
CA ASP A 71 2.31 4.63 6.78
C ASP A 71 2.22 4.48 5.24
N GLY A 72 1.09 4.87 4.61
CA GLY A 72 0.84 4.67 3.18
C GLY A 72 0.64 3.21 2.76
N ARG A 73 0.49 2.29 3.73
CA ARG A 73 0.42 0.83 3.50
C ARG A 73 -0.18 0.09 4.70
N LEU A 74 -0.62 -1.14 4.47
CA LEU A 74 -1.05 -2.05 5.53
C LEU A 74 0.15 -2.81 6.13
N GLY A 75 0.33 -2.72 7.44
CA GLY A 75 1.41 -3.43 8.13
C GLY A 75 2.67 -2.61 8.32
N PRO A 76 3.60 -3.07 9.18
CA PRO A 76 4.82 -2.34 9.44
C PRO A 76 5.61 -2.15 8.14
N PRO A 77 6.39 -1.05 8.02
CA PRO A 77 7.31 -0.88 6.92
C PRO A 77 8.25 -2.07 6.92
N ARG A 78 8.19 -2.89 5.85
CA ARG A 78 9.22 -3.89 5.61
C ARG A 78 10.40 -3.14 5.01
N PRO A 79 11.65 -3.38 5.45
CA PRO A 79 12.77 -3.04 4.61
C PRO A 79 12.58 -3.83 3.32
N PHE A 80 12.27 -3.15 2.22
CA PHE A 80 12.28 -3.76 0.89
C PHE A 80 13.69 -4.33 0.66
N PRO A 81 13.86 -5.62 0.33
CA PRO A 81 14.52 -5.92 -0.90
C PRO A 81 13.45 -5.81 -1.96
N SER A 82 13.50 -4.77 -2.80
CA SER A 82 13.04 -4.91 -4.17
C SER A 82 13.53 -6.27 -4.63
N ALA A 83 12.69 -7.09 -5.27
CA ALA A 83 13.09 -8.41 -5.77
C ALA A 83 14.11 -8.26 -6.93
N GLY A 84 15.25 -7.64 -6.67
CA GLY A 84 16.47 -7.76 -7.44
C GLY A 84 17.18 -9.02 -6.95
N ARG A 85 17.32 -9.98 -7.86
CA ARG A 85 18.19 -11.17 -7.83
C ARG A 85 18.56 -11.71 -6.43
N GLY A 86 17.93 -12.82 -6.05
CA GLY A 86 18.62 -13.90 -5.33
C GLY A 86 18.64 -13.89 -3.81
N ALA A 87 17.71 -13.21 -3.12
CA ALA A 87 17.64 -13.32 -1.65
C ALA A 87 16.96 -14.64 -1.21
N PRO A 88 17.58 -15.44 -0.31
CA PRO A 88 17.00 -16.68 0.19
C PRO A 88 15.78 -16.42 1.11
N PRO A 89 14.81 -17.35 1.18
CA PRO A 89 13.62 -17.20 2.00
C PRO A 89 14.00 -17.17 3.50
N ARG A 90 13.76 -16.05 4.18
CA ARG A 90 13.98 -15.95 5.63
C ARG A 90 12.94 -16.78 6.40
N ARG A 91 13.43 -17.72 7.23
CA ARG A 91 12.67 -18.80 7.89
C ARG A 91 12.05 -18.48 9.27
N THR A 92 11.98 -17.23 9.69
CA THR A 92 11.29 -16.88 10.94
C THR A 92 10.49 -15.62 10.75
N ARG A 93 9.16 -15.74 10.66
CA ARG A 93 8.25 -14.59 10.74
C ARG A 93 8.18 -14.17 12.21
N PRO A 94 8.71 -12.99 12.60
CA PRO A 94 8.46 -12.49 13.95
C PRO A 94 6.95 -12.34 14.17
N LYS A 95 6.51 -12.47 15.43
CA LYS A 95 5.12 -12.24 15.86
C LYS A 95 4.66 -10.91 15.27
N GLN A 96 3.68 -10.97 14.35
CA GLN A 96 3.29 -9.80 13.57
C GLN A 96 2.67 -8.75 14.51
N PRO A 97 3.22 -7.54 14.58
CA PRO A 97 2.84 -6.57 15.60
C PRO A 97 1.41 -6.04 15.41
N TYR A 98 0.84 -6.16 14.20
CA TYR A 98 -0.43 -5.51 13.82
C TYR A 98 -1.58 -6.50 13.63
N GLY A 99 -1.45 -7.74 14.10
CA GLY A 99 -2.51 -8.74 13.97
C GLY A 99 -2.82 -9.15 12.53
N ILE A 100 -1.94 -8.82 11.58
CA ILE A 100 -2.05 -9.17 10.16
C ILE A 100 -0.84 -9.97 9.68
N SER A 101 -1.08 -10.88 8.75
CA SER A 101 -0.06 -11.65 8.06
C SER A 101 -0.04 -11.23 6.58
N PRO A 102 1.10 -10.81 6.03
CA PRO A 102 1.19 -10.47 4.61
C PRO A 102 0.93 -11.68 3.72
N ALA A 103 0.09 -11.46 2.70
CA ALA A 103 -0.38 -12.42 1.72
C ALA A 103 0.05 -12.08 0.27
N GLY A 104 0.54 -10.87 0.02
CA GLY A 104 1.14 -10.49 -1.26
C GLY A 104 1.37 -8.99 -1.35
N GLU A 105 2.34 -8.59 -2.17
CA GLU A 105 2.60 -7.19 -2.50
C GLU A 105 3.05 -7.11 -3.97
N ILE A 106 2.38 -6.28 -4.77
CA ILE A 106 2.73 -5.98 -6.15
C ILE A 106 2.76 -4.47 -6.32
N THR A 107 3.84 -3.95 -6.90
CA THR A 107 3.99 -2.53 -7.25
C THR A 107 4.33 -2.41 -8.71
N LYS A 108 3.59 -1.57 -9.44
CA LYS A 108 3.83 -1.27 -10.86
C LYS A 108 4.02 0.22 -11.04
N ILE A 109 5.10 0.59 -11.72
CA ILE A 109 5.36 1.96 -12.18
C ILE A 109 4.95 2.01 -13.65
N VAL A 110 4.08 2.96 -13.99
CA VAL A 110 3.64 3.22 -15.37
C VAL A 110 4.01 4.64 -15.72
N LEU A 111 4.94 4.80 -16.65
CA LEU A 111 5.30 6.09 -17.21
C LEU A 111 4.30 6.45 -18.31
N SER A 112 3.87 7.71 -18.33
CA SER A 112 2.91 8.23 -19.31
C SER A 112 1.64 7.37 -19.40
N ASP A 113 1.08 7.02 -18.23
CA ASP A 113 -0.16 6.24 -18.14
C ASP A 113 -1.25 6.94 -18.98
N PRO A 114 -1.91 6.25 -19.93
CA PRO A 114 -2.93 6.85 -20.79
C PRO A 114 -4.18 7.30 -20.01
N LYS A 115 -4.36 6.81 -18.77
CA LYS A 115 -5.44 7.21 -17.87
C LYS A 115 -4.87 7.48 -16.48
N PRO A 116 -4.06 8.55 -16.31
CA PRO A 116 -3.54 8.87 -15.00
C PRO A 116 -4.68 9.41 -14.13
N LEU A 117 -4.56 9.22 -12.81
CA LEU A 117 -5.50 9.81 -11.86
C LEU A 117 -5.48 11.33 -12.06
N GLN A 118 -6.66 11.89 -12.35
CA GLN A 118 -6.79 13.32 -12.60
C GLN A 118 -6.94 14.05 -11.27
N ASP A 119 -6.13 15.08 -11.07
CA ASP A 119 -6.06 15.90 -9.84
C ASP A 119 -7.38 16.66 -9.51
N ARG A 120 -8.42 16.52 -10.36
CA ARG A 120 -9.68 17.29 -10.28
C ARG A 120 -10.96 16.49 -10.54
N GLY A 121 -10.89 15.17 -10.71
CA GLY A 121 -12.04 14.37 -11.14
C GLY A 121 -12.67 13.55 -10.03
N CYS A 122 -13.89 13.88 -9.62
CA CYS A 122 -14.79 13.01 -8.83
C CYS A 122 -15.18 11.70 -9.55
N LEU A 123 -14.52 11.38 -10.67
CA LEU A 123 -14.72 10.19 -11.49
C LEU A 123 -13.40 9.43 -11.52
N LEU A 124 -13.25 8.51 -10.59
CA LEU A 124 -12.25 7.44 -10.72
C LEU A 124 -12.55 6.65 -12.01
N PRO A 125 -11.52 6.10 -12.70
CA PRO A 125 -11.74 5.09 -13.73
C PRO A 125 -12.67 3.97 -13.22
N GLU A 126 -13.45 3.31 -14.09
CA GLU A 126 -14.43 2.29 -13.67
C GLU A 126 -13.82 1.19 -12.78
N ASP A 127 -12.55 0.83 -13.00
CA ASP A 127 -11.72 0.12 -12.04
C ASP A 127 -10.24 0.52 -12.21
N PRO A 128 -9.69 1.41 -11.37
CA PRO A 128 -8.28 1.82 -11.46
C PRO A 128 -7.31 0.70 -11.05
N SER A 129 -7.83 -0.38 -10.45
CA SER A 129 -7.10 -1.51 -9.91
C SER A 129 -7.24 -2.79 -10.74
N ALA A 130 -8.03 -2.76 -11.82
CA ALA A 130 -8.16 -3.89 -12.73
C ALA A 130 -6.78 -4.30 -13.25
N LEU A 131 -6.43 -5.57 -13.02
CA LEU A 131 -5.26 -6.15 -13.66
C LEU A 131 -5.50 -6.19 -15.18
N PRO A 132 -4.47 -5.97 -16.01
CA PRO A 132 -4.61 -6.26 -17.43
C PRO A 132 -5.02 -7.73 -17.60
N PRO A 133 -5.93 -8.06 -18.54
CA PRO A 133 -6.35 -9.43 -18.75
C PRO A 133 -5.13 -10.30 -19.07
N THR A 134 -5.05 -11.49 -18.47
CA THR A 134 -4.03 -12.48 -18.84
C THR A 134 -4.21 -12.86 -20.30
N PRO A 135 -3.13 -12.88 -21.11
CA PRO A 135 -3.20 -13.45 -22.46
C PRO A 135 -3.50 -14.96 -22.34
N GLY A 136 -4.54 -15.39 -23.05
CA GLY A 136 -4.86 -16.81 -23.25
C GLY A 136 -4.06 -17.43 -24.39
#